data_AF-A0A382GM28-F1
#
_entry.id   AF-A0A382GM28-F1
#
_cell.length_a   1.000
_cell.length_b   1.000
_cell.length_c   1.000
_cell.angle_alpha   90.00
_cell.angle_beta   90.00
_cell.angle_gamma   90.00
#
_symmetry.space_group_name_H-M   'P 1'
#
loop_
_entity.id
_entity.type
_entity.pdbx_description
1 polymer ?
#
loop_
_entity_poly.entity_id
_entity_poly.type
_entity_poly.pdbx_seq_one_letter_code
_entity_poly.pdbx_strand_id
1 'polypeptide(L)'
;KNNVGWDSNIQGAKELNDILLIDPSVYYFSYATTASVLDPVTGFHVPDKQLSWTNYPLSWFMGRNFVDMGNGQSTDSTWFENDGTVNTVSMMRPFTGENGPEPMKIFSNSEPIELGIWHFMGKYQQDHKNFIGFFLDDEKMVNAMMNRFENHVRILYSLP
;
A
#
# COMPACT_ATOMS: atom_id res chain seq x y z
N LYS A 1 -0.36 23.74 1.26
CA LYS A 1 -0.24 22.49 2.03
C LYS A 1 -1.60 21.89 2.42
N ASN A 2 -2.68 22.66 2.62
CA ASN A 2 -4.01 22.08 2.86
C ASN A 2 -4.70 21.59 1.56
N ASN A 3 -4.19 20.51 0.94
CA ASN A 3 -4.84 19.83 -0.17
C ASN A 3 -4.27 18.41 -0.36
N VAL A 4 -5.06 17.54 -0.99
CA VAL A 4 -4.68 16.14 -1.24
C VAL A 4 -3.38 15.96 -2.03
N GLY A 5 -3.05 16.89 -2.94
CA GLY A 5 -1.81 16.83 -3.71
C GLY A 5 -0.55 17.06 -2.86
N TRP A 6 -0.68 17.80 -1.76
CA TRP A 6 0.38 17.91 -0.76
C TRP A 6 0.45 16.64 0.09
N ASP A 7 -0.68 16.26 0.70
CA ASP A 7 -0.72 15.15 1.66
C ASP A 7 -0.40 13.78 1.03
N SER A 8 -0.64 13.63 -0.28
CA SER A 8 -0.36 12.39 -1.02
C SER A 8 1.04 12.31 -1.61
N ASN A 9 1.86 13.36 -1.50
CA ASN A 9 3.27 13.26 -1.88
C ASN A 9 4.12 12.83 -0.67
N ILE A 10 5.34 12.34 -0.93
CA ILE A 10 6.19 11.75 0.12
C ILE A 10 6.56 12.72 1.24
N GLN A 11 6.70 14.01 0.95
CA GLN A 11 7.05 15.03 1.95
C GLN A 11 5.84 15.37 2.82
N GLY A 12 4.66 15.56 2.22
CA GLY A 12 3.42 15.79 2.96
C GLY A 12 3.01 14.57 3.79
N ALA A 13 3.11 13.37 3.24
CA ALA A 13 2.86 12.13 3.99
C ALA A 13 3.84 11.97 5.17
N LYS A 14 5.12 12.37 5.00
CA LYS A 14 6.07 12.41 6.10
C LYS A 14 5.65 13.42 7.19
N GLU A 15 5.25 14.64 6.80
CA GLU A 15 4.73 15.64 7.77
C GLU A 15 3.51 15.11 8.53
N LEU A 16 2.63 14.35 7.86
CA LEU A 16 1.49 13.69 8.50
C LEU A 16 1.93 12.60 9.49
N ASN A 17 2.92 11.78 9.14
CA ASN A 17 3.45 10.74 10.03
C ASN A 17 4.15 11.31 11.28
N ASP A 18 4.57 12.57 11.25
CA ASP A 18 5.13 13.26 12.42
C ASP A 18 4.04 13.60 13.47
N ILE A 19 2.77 13.71 13.05
CA ILE A 19 1.64 14.14 13.89
C ILE A 19 0.56 13.05 14.10
N LEU A 20 0.37 12.14 13.14
CA LEU A 20 -0.62 11.06 13.18
C LEU A 20 0.03 9.77 13.67
N LEU A 21 0.16 9.67 14.99
CA LEU A 21 0.76 8.52 15.65
C LEU A 21 -0.24 7.40 15.87
N ILE A 22 0.25 6.17 15.94
CA ILE A 22 -0.57 5.01 16.26
C ILE A 22 -1.21 5.14 17.64
N ASP A 23 -2.51 4.83 17.72
CA ASP A 23 -3.24 4.79 18.98
C ASP A 23 -3.10 3.39 19.61
N PRO A 24 -2.56 3.28 20.84
CA PRO A 24 -2.38 1.99 21.51
C PRO A 24 -3.70 1.29 21.88
N SER A 25 -4.85 1.93 21.67
CA SER A 25 -6.19 1.40 21.93
C SER A 25 -6.98 1.04 20.66
N VAL A 26 -6.34 1.11 19.48
CA VAL A 26 -7.00 0.82 18.19
C VAL A 26 -6.36 -0.37 17.48
N TYR A 27 -7.19 -1.17 16.80
CA TYR A 27 -6.74 -2.24 15.89
C TYR A 27 -6.48 -1.69 14.49
N TYR A 28 -5.28 -1.92 13.94
CA TYR A 28 -4.91 -1.46 12.60
C TYR A 28 -4.67 -2.64 11.66
N PHE A 29 -5.17 -2.52 10.43
CA PHE A 29 -4.99 -3.50 9.36
C PHE A 29 -4.59 -2.79 8.07
N SER A 30 -3.69 -3.40 7.30
CA SER A 30 -3.25 -2.86 6.02
C SER A 30 -3.21 -3.93 4.94
N TYR A 31 -3.49 -3.51 3.71
CA TYR A 31 -3.42 -4.32 2.51
C TYR A 31 -2.54 -3.59 1.50
N ALA A 32 -1.69 -4.33 0.78
CA ALA A 32 -0.90 -3.76 -0.30
C ALA A 32 -1.33 -4.33 -1.65
N THR A 33 -1.15 -3.53 -2.68
CA THR A 33 -1.43 -3.85 -4.08
C THR A 33 -0.18 -3.65 -4.92
N THR A 34 -0.06 -4.42 -5.99
CA THR A 34 0.96 -4.25 -7.02
C THR A 34 0.39 -4.69 -8.36
N ALA A 35 0.71 -3.91 -9.38
CA ALA A 35 0.41 -4.19 -10.78
C ALA A 35 1.62 -3.78 -11.64
N SER A 36 2.80 -4.05 -11.09
CA SER A 36 4.09 -3.86 -11.75
C SER A 36 4.95 -5.10 -11.52
N VAL A 37 5.91 -5.34 -12.41
CA VAL A 37 6.84 -6.46 -12.34
C VAL A 37 8.27 -5.94 -12.48
N LEU A 38 9.19 -6.55 -11.74
CA LEU A 38 10.62 -6.26 -11.85
C LEU A 38 11.13 -6.71 -13.22
N ASP A 39 11.74 -5.80 -13.97
CA ASP A 39 12.56 -6.15 -15.12
C ASP A 39 13.96 -6.57 -14.63
N PRO A 40 14.34 -7.86 -14.76
CA PRO A 40 15.62 -8.34 -14.25
C PRO A 40 16.83 -7.78 -14.99
N VAL A 41 16.65 -7.17 -16.18
CA VAL A 41 17.73 -6.58 -16.96
C VAL A 41 18.06 -5.18 -16.47
N THR A 42 17.04 -4.36 -16.19
CA THR A 42 17.23 -2.95 -15.83
C THR A 42 17.17 -2.70 -14.31
N GLY A 43 16.58 -3.61 -13.54
CA GLY A 43 16.32 -3.42 -12.11
C GLY A 43 15.16 -2.47 -11.81
N PHE A 44 14.45 -2.00 -12.84
CA PHE A 44 13.26 -1.15 -12.71
C PHE A 44 11.99 -1.98 -12.70
N HIS A 45 10.91 -1.38 -12.23
CA HIS A 45 9.58 -1.95 -12.38
C HIS A 45 8.91 -1.44 -13.66
N VAL A 46 8.25 -2.36 -14.36
CA VAL A 46 7.43 -2.09 -15.52
C VAL A 46 5.98 -2.49 -15.23
N PRO A 47 4.97 -1.83 -15.83
CA PRO A 47 3.57 -2.21 -15.72
C PRO A 47 3.34 -3.69 -16.00
N ASP A 48 2.59 -4.35 -15.11
CA ASP A 48 2.07 -5.70 -15.35
C ASP A 48 0.98 -5.63 -16.44
N LYS A 49 0.75 -6.74 -17.14
CA LYS A 49 -0.33 -6.87 -18.13
C LYS A 49 -1.72 -6.67 -17.54
N GLN A 50 -1.87 -6.91 -16.23
CA GLN A 50 -3.11 -6.75 -15.48
C GLN A 50 -3.39 -5.29 -15.10
N LEU A 51 -2.44 -4.38 -15.28
CA LEU A 51 -2.65 -2.97 -14.97
C LEU A 51 -3.67 -2.34 -15.93
N SER A 52 -4.66 -1.62 -15.40
CA SER A 52 -5.54 -0.76 -16.20
C SER A 52 -4.73 0.20 -17.09
N TRP A 53 -5.05 0.22 -18.38
CA TRP A 53 -4.36 1.05 -19.39
C TRP A 53 -4.25 2.54 -19.01
N THR A 54 -5.23 3.09 -18.30
CA THR A 54 -5.22 4.48 -17.84
C THR A 54 -4.12 4.79 -16.83
N ASN A 55 -3.63 3.78 -16.10
CA ASN A 55 -2.58 3.91 -15.08
C ASN A 55 -1.19 3.55 -15.62
N TYR A 56 -1.07 3.08 -16.87
CA TYR A 56 0.20 2.69 -17.49
C TYR A 56 1.31 3.75 -17.37
N PRO A 57 1.11 5.03 -17.77
CA PRO A 57 2.18 6.03 -17.68
C PRO A 57 2.60 6.31 -16.23
N LEU A 58 1.68 6.25 -15.28
CA LEU A 58 1.95 6.47 -13.86
C LEU A 58 2.76 5.33 -13.27
N SER A 59 2.38 4.08 -13.55
CA SER A 59 3.12 2.90 -13.12
C SER A 59 4.54 2.88 -13.68
N TRP A 60 4.68 3.21 -14.98
CA TRP A 60 5.97 3.33 -15.63
C TRP A 60 6.84 4.40 -14.96
N PHE A 61 6.28 5.58 -14.68
CA PHE A 61 6.98 6.67 -14.01
C PHE A 61 7.46 6.26 -12.61
N MET A 62 6.58 5.73 -11.76
CA MET A 62 6.93 5.32 -10.39
C MET A 62 8.00 4.22 -10.37
N GLY A 63 7.97 3.29 -11.32
CA GLY A 63 8.87 2.13 -11.37
C GLY A 63 10.34 2.43 -11.68
N ARG A 64 10.73 3.70 -11.86
CA ARG A 64 12.10 4.08 -12.25
C ARG A 64 12.56 5.46 -11.81
N ASN A 65 11.72 6.23 -11.14
CA ASN A 65 12.07 7.58 -10.72
C ASN A 65 12.32 7.62 -9.23
N PHE A 66 13.34 8.40 -8.86
CA PHE A 66 13.64 8.72 -7.48
C PHE A 66 12.96 10.04 -7.12
N VAL A 67 12.42 10.13 -5.90
CA VAL A 67 11.69 11.30 -5.41
C VAL A 67 12.38 11.81 -4.15
N ASP A 68 12.59 13.13 -4.09
CA ASP A 68 13.17 13.80 -2.93
C ASP A 68 12.24 13.74 -1.71
N MET A 69 12.77 13.24 -0.59
CA MET A 69 12.06 13.16 0.68
C MET A 69 12.13 14.45 1.51
N GLY A 70 12.86 15.47 1.06
CA GLY A 70 12.92 16.80 1.69
C GLY A 70 13.85 16.87 2.90
N ASN A 71 14.60 15.80 3.20
CA ASN A 71 15.56 15.70 4.31
C ASN A 71 16.98 15.37 3.83
N GLY A 72 17.29 15.63 2.55
CA GLY A 72 18.56 15.25 1.92
C GLY A 72 18.65 13.77 1.52
N GLN A 73 17.57 13.01 1.69
CA GLN A 73 17.41 11.65 1.17
C GLN A 73 16.42 11.63 0.01
N SER A 74 16.44 10.54 -0.76
CA SER A 74 15.46 10.27 -1.81
C SER A 74 14.94 8.85 -1.66
N THR A 75 13.84 8.56 -2.34
CA THR A 75 13.44 7.15 -2.55
C THR A 75 14.58 6.36 -3.18
N ASP A 76 14.52 5.04 -3.05
CA ASP A 76 15.45 4.10 -3.66
C ASP A 76 14.70 3.05 -4.47
N SER A 77 15.38 2.00 -4.93
CA SER A 77 14.76 0.95 -5.74
C SER A 77 13.64 0.19 -5.03
N THR A 78 13.54 0.24 -3.69
CA THR A 78 12.45 -0.40 -2.94
C THR A 78 11.10 0.28 -3.20
N TRP A 79 11.11 1.51 -3.72
CA TRP A 79 9.91 2.26 -4.08
C TRP A 79 9.39 1.93 -5.48
N PHE A 80 10.12 1.17 -6.31
CA PHE A 80 9.70 0.97 -7.70
C PHE A 80 8.45 0.09 -7.85
N GLU A 81 8.25 -0.88 -6.96
CA GLU A 81 7.02 -1.69 -6.97
C GLU A 81 5.80 -0.81 -6.71
N ASN A 82 4.77 -0.91 -7.56
CA ASN A 82 3.58 -0.07 -7.49
C ASN A 82 2.34 -0.74 -8.13
N ASP A 83 1.16 -0.17 -7.86
CA ASP A 83 -0.14 -0.58 -8.41
C ASP A 83 -0.68 0.37 -9.50
N GLY A 84 0.20 1.23 -10.03
CA GLY A 84 -0.10 2.29 -10.98
C GLY A 84 -0.71 3.56 -10.39
N THR A 85 -0.90 3.65 -9.07
CA THR A 85 -1.23 4.90 -8.37
C THR A 85 -0.31 5.17 -7.18
N VAL A 86 0.05 4.12 -6.42
CA VAL A 86 0.85 4.23 -5.19
C VAL A 86 1.99 3.19 -5.21
N ASN A 87 3.15 3.57 -4.67
CA ASN A 87 4.25 2.63 -4.46
C ASN A 87 3.87 1.60 -3.39
N THR A 88 4.05 0.31 -3.66
CA THR A 88 3.63 -0.81 -2.82
C THR A 88 4.25 -0.76 -1.42
N VAL A 89 5.51 -0.28 -1.31
CA VAL A 89 6.18 -0.11 -0.01
C VAL A 89 5.40 0.83 0.92
N SER A 90 4.69 1.82 0.35
CA SER A 90 3.93 2.84 1.08
C SER A 90 2.60 2.34 1.67
N MET A 91 2.19 1.11 1.38
CA MET A 91 0.87 0.60 1.74
C MET A 91 0.86 -0.25 3.02
N MET A 92 2.02 -0.67 3.51
CA MET A 92 2.09 -1.62 4.62
C MET A 92 1.85 -0.96 5.99
N ARG A 93 2.38 0.24 6.19
CA ARG A 93 2.26 1.07 7.40
C ARG A 93 2.89 2.45 7.14
N PRO A 94 2.64 3.46 7.97
CA PRO A 94 3.53 4.62 8.08
C PRO A 94 4.94 4.18 8.51
N PHE A 95 5.97 4.58 7.76
CA PHE A 95 7.36 4.24 8.07
C PHE A 95 8.36 5.38 7.95
N THR A 96 7.88 6.57 7.60
CA THR A 96 8.68 7.80 7.49
C THR A 96 8.31 8.74 8.63
N GLY A 97 9.10 9.79 8.82
CA GLY A 97 8.87 10.76 9.88
C GLY A 97 9.95 10.72 10.96
N GLU A 98 9.86 11.62 11.93
CA GLU A 98 10.78 11.74 13.06
C GLU A 98 10.59 10.59 14.06
N ASN A 99 9.38 10.04 14.13
CA ASN A 99 9.03 8.93 15.03
C ASN A 99 9.46 7.56 14.49
N GLY A 100 10.01 7.50 13.28
CA GLY A 100 10.37 6.26 12.62
C GLY A 100 9.15 5.41 12.28
N PRO A 101 9.33 4.09 12.10
CA PRO A 101 8.27 3.29 11.52
C PRO A 101 7.31 2.65 12.54
N GLU A 102 6.01 2.88 12.34
CA GLU A 102 4.92 2.45 13.23
C GLU A 102 4.83 0.93 13.38
N PRO A 103 4.74 0.32 14.56
CA PRO A 103 4.88 -1.13 14.72
C PRO A 103 3.97 -1.91 13.76
N MET A 104 4.47 -3.03 13.22
CA MET A 104 3.74 -3.89 12.28
C MET A 104 4.15 -5.35 12.44
N LYS A 105 3.16 -6.25 12.25
CA LYS A 105 3.38 -7.68 12.05
C LYS A 105 2.59 -8.19 10.84
N ILE A 106 3.04 -9.29 10.25
CA ILE A 106 2.25 -10.01 9.24
C ILE A 106 1.04 -10.62 9.96
N PHE A 107 -0.15 -10.41 9.43
CA PHE A 107 -1.36 -10.97 10.01
C PHE A 107 -1.33 -12.51 9.97
N SER A 108 -1.71 -13.13 11.09
CA SER A 108 -1.88 -14.57 11.19
C SER A 108 -3.16 -14.89 11.96
N ASN A 109 -3.95 -15.84 11.44
CA ASN A 109 -5.13 -16.37 12.14
C ASN A 109 -4.77 -17.22 13.37
N SER A 110 -3.49 -17.58 13.55
CA SER A 110 -3.03 -18.39 14.69
C SER A 110 -2.57 -17.56 15.88
N GLU A 111 -2.47 -16.24 15.74
CA GLU A 111 -1.98 -15.33 16.77
C GLU A 111 -3.09 -14.38 17.22
N PRO A 112 -3.04 -13.86 18.46
CA PRO A 112 -3.92 -12.79 18.89
C PRO A 112 -3.77 -11.55 18.01
N ILE A 113 -4.89 -10.86 17.78
CA ILE A 113 -4.89 -9.53 17.16
C ILE A 113 -4.58 -8.52 18.26
N GLU A 114 -3.55 -7.72 18.06
CA GLU A 114 -3.00 -6.80 19.05
C GLU A 114 -3.46 -5.35 18.82
N LEU A 115 -3.61 -4.58 19.88
CA LEU A 115 -3.89 -3.14 19.78
C LEU A 115 -2.59 -2.37 19.49
N GLY A 116 -2.68 -1.23 18.81
CA GLY A 116 -1.54 -0.35 18.59
C GLY A 116 -0.46 -0.92 17.66
N ILE A 117 -0.83 -1.79 16.72
CA ILE A 117 0.07 -2.36 15.71
C ILE A 117 -0.65 -2.60 14.38
N TRP A 118 0.03 -2.32 13.27
CA TRP A 118 -0.46 -2.63 11.92
C TRP A 118 -0.36 -4.13 11.65
N HIS A 119 -1.50 -4.76 11.38
CA HIS A 119 -1.57 -6.13 10.90
C HIS A 119 -1.56 -6.13 9.37
N PHE A 120 -0.41 -6.43 8.79
CA PHE A 120 -0.28 -6.48 7.34
C PHE A 120 -0.92 -7.75 6.79
N MET A 121 -2.04 -7.57 6.09
CA MET A 121 -2.91 -8.63 5.57
C MET A 121 -2.38 -9.27 4.28
N GLY A 122 -1.31 -8.70 3.72
CA GLY A 122 -0.63 -9.22 2.55
C GLY A 122 -0.70 -8.31 1.33
N LYS A 123 0.02 -8.75 0.30
CA LYS A 123 0.15 -8.07 -0.99
C LYS A 123 -0.66 -8.80 -2.07
N TYR A 124 -1.35 -8.05 -2.91
CA TYR A 124 -2.21 -8.57 -3.97
C TYR A 124 -1.72 -8.10 -5.34
N GLN A 125 -1.62 -9.03 -6.30
CA GLN A 125 -1.30 -8.72 -7.70
C GLN A 125 -2.54 -8.14 -8.40
N GLN A 126 -2.87 -6.91 -8.06
CA GLN A 126 -4.02 -6.16 -8.56
C GLN A 126 -3.64 -4.68 -8.67
N ASP A 127 -4.20 -4.00 -9.66
CA ASP A 127 -4.05 -2.55 -9.72
C ASP A 127 -4.87 -1.85 -8.62
N HIS A 128 -4.62 -0.56 -8.47
CA HIS A 128 -5.21 0.28 -7.42
C HIS A 128 -6.74 0.21 -7.36
N LYS A 129 -7.40 0.06 -8.52
CA LYS A 129 -8.85 0.16 -8.69
C LYS A 129 -9.51 -1.22 -8.67
N ASN A 130 -8.85 -2.25 -9.20
CA ASN A 130 -9.33 -3.63 -9.18
C ASN A 130 -9.53 -4.14 -7.75
N PHE A 131 -8.70 -3.71 -6.80
CA PHE A 131 -8.80 -4.12 -5.40
C PHE A 131 -10.18 -3.84 -4.80
N ILE A 132 -10.83 -2.74 -5.22
CA ILE A 132 -12.14 -2.27 -4.76
C ILE A 132 -13.27 -2.51 -5.79
N GLY A 133 -13.03 -3.32 -6.83
CA GLY A 133 -14.10 -3.77 -7.73
C GLY A 133 -14.23 -3.02 -9.05
N PHE A 134 -13.40 -2.01 -9.30
CA PHE A 134 -13.41 -1.32 -10.59
C PHE A 134 -12.73 -2.18 -11.65
N PHE A 135 -13.33 -2.22 -12.84
CA PHE A 135 -12.82 -2.98 -14.00
C PHE A 135 -12.66 -4.48 -13.76
N LEU A 136 -13.41 -5.05 -12.81
CA LEU A 136 -13.53 -6.50 -12.68
C LEU A 136 -14.55 -6.99 -13.71
N ASP A 137 -14.08 -7.76 -14.68
CA ASP A 137 -14.89 -8.37 -15.75
C ASP A 137 -14.99 -9.91 -15.64
N ASP A 138 -14.28 -10.49 -14.67
CA ASP A 138 -14.26 -11.93 -14.38
C ASP A 138 -14.93 -12.26 -13.05
N GLU A 139 -15.82 -13.27 -13.06
CA GLU A 139 -16.57 -13.72 -11.89
C GLU A 139 -15.64 -14.21 -10.76
N LYS A 140 -14.51 -14.84 -11.08
CA LYS A 140 -13.56 -15.29 -10.05
C LYS A 140 -12.89 -14.11 -9.37
N MET A 141 -12.56 -13.06 -10.10
CA MET A 141 -12.03 -11.82 -9.51
C MET A 141 -13.06 -11.15 -8.59
N VAL A 142 -14.33 -11.09 -9.01
CA VAL A 142 -15.42 -10.58 -8.17
C VAL A 142 -15.58 -11.43 -6.91
N ASN A 143 -15.63 -12.75 -7.04
CA ASN A 143 -15.75 -13.66 -5.89
C ASN A 143 -14.54 -13.56 -4.96
N ALA A 144 -13.32 -13.44 -5.49
CA ALA A 144 -12.11 -13.24 -4.70
C ALA A 144 -12.14 -11.93 -3.91
N MET A 145 -12.61 -10.84 -4.53
CA MET A 145 -12.82 -9.56 -3.88
C MET A 145 -13.86 -9.68 -2.76
N MET A 146 -15.03 -10.24 -3.04
CA MET A 146 -16.11 -10.43 -2.06
C MET A 146 -15.63 -11.27 -0.87
N ASN A 147 -15.00 -12.42 -1.12
CA ASN A 147 -14.44 -13.27 -0.07
C ASN A 147 -13.42 -12.52 0.80
N ARG A 148 -12.56 -11.67 0.23
CA ARG A 148 -11.60 -10.87 0.99
C ARG A 148 -12.31 -9.88 1.91
N PHE A 149 -13.33 -9.16 1.44
CA PHE A 149 -14.10 -8.24 2.28
C PHE A 149 -14.90 -8.97 3.35
N GLU A 150 -15.57 -10.08 3.02
CA GLU A 150 -16.30 -10.89 3.99
C GLU A 150 -15.38 -11.45 5.08
N ASN A 151 -14.21 -11.96 4.70
CA ASN A 151 -13.21 -12.43 5.67
C ASN A 151 -12.72 -11.30 6.57
N HIS A 152 -12.46 -10.11 6.03
CA HIS A 152 -12.07 -8.96 6.84
C HIS A 152 -13.18 -8.53 7.81
N VAL A 153 -14.43 -8.50 7.36
CA VAL A 153 -15.59 -8.21 8.23
C VAL A 153 -15.71 -9.23 9.35
N ARG A 154 -15.49 -10.53 9.09
CA ARG A 154 -15.47 -11.57 10.13
C ARG A 154 -14.39 -11.33 11.17
N ILE A 155 -13.20 -10.91 10.75
CA ILE A 155 -12.10 -10.54 11.64
C ILE A 155 -12.55 -9.37 12.53
N LEU A 156 -13.06 -8.28 11.93
CA LEU A 156 -13.51 -7.10 12.68
C LEU A 156 -14.62 -7.43 13.68
N TYR A 157 -15.57 -8.29 13.30
CA TYR A 157 -16.67 -8.72 14.18
C TYR A 157 -16.19 -9.63 15.34
N SER A 158 -15.01 -10.23 15.23
CA SER A 158 -14.42 -11.08 16.27
C SER A 158 -13.55 -10.33 17.27
N LEU A 159 -13.32 -9.03 17.07
CA LEU A 159 -12.52 -8.22 17.98
C LEU A 159 -13.20 -8.11 19.36
N PRO A 160 -12.43 -8.14 20.48
CA PRO A 160 -12.95 -8.07 21.84
C PRO A 160 -13.74 -6.80 22.19
#